data_AF-A0A4Q9FE61-F1
#
_entry.id   AF-A0A4Q9FE61-F1
#
_cell.length_a   1.000
_cell.length_b   1.000
_cell.length_c   1.000
_cell.angle_alpha   90.00
_cell.angle_beta   90.00
_cell.angle_gamma   90.00
#
_symmetry.space_group_name_H-M   'P 1'
#
loop_
_entity.id
_entity.type
_entity.pdbx_description
1 polymer ?
#
loop_
_entity_poly.entity_id
_entity_poly.type
_entity_poly.pdbx_seq_one_letter_code
_entity_poly.pdbx_strand_id
1 'polypeptide(L)'
;MMTLFLHSLRILYSEITRSTLLNGLEKNAVYIPIFFLCFNLASQESEGYWETYMASYEDGKPGSTTVRMDLIDKAPIAEYKYVLVTGITYESNSEDGLPKSDATFKLLHKIGDELETLLKQDAESLFVGSFMFDFERLEYFYLKSDVGIKEKVETFYKTNYPDRVYYLNIKEDQKWEYYTQFLYPNEAIQNYMSDIRLINELKTAGDNLTKVRRVDHWMYFRTKEDMERCKENIVKLDFEIEFSGSKGVVKFPYSLQFYKYNKVDIDTMESDNVFITRYCQKLQCKI
;
A
#
# COMPACT_ATOMS: atom_id res chain seq x y z
N MET A 1 3.78 12.22 7.75
CA MET A 1 2.47 12.25 8.42
C MET A 1 2.20 10.85 8.98
N MET A 2 3.10 10.35 9.85
CA MET A 2 3.13 8.95 10.32
C MET A 2 3.65 8.87 11.77
N THR A 3 3.70 9.99 12.49
CA THR A 3 4.49 10.11 13.72
C THR A 3 3.65 10.10 15.00
N LEU A 4 2.33 10.27 14.91
CA LEU A 4 1.44 10.37 16.08
C LEU A 4 0.72 9.05 16.40
N PHE A 5 0.34 8.27 15.39
CA PHE A 5 -0.26 6.93 15.59
C PHE A 5 0.77 5.91 16.13
N LEU A 6 2.05 6.05 15.75
CA LEU A 6 3.15 5.27 16.32
C LEU A 6 3.46 5.60 17.79
N HIS A 7 3.02 6.75 18.32
CA HIS A 7 3.38 7.20 19.67
C HIS A 7 2.53 6.54 20.75
N SER A 8 1.23 6.34 20.52
CA SER A 8 0.33 5.64 21.44
C SER A 8 0.62 4.14 21.52
N LEU A 9 0.97 3.51 20.39
CA LEU A 9 1.37 2.09 20.33
C LEU A 9 2.77 1.83 20.89
N ARG A 10 3.73 2.77 20.78
CA ARG A 10 5.05 2.64 21.42
C ARG A 10 4.97 2.55 22.95
N ILE A 11 3.99 3.21 23.57
CA ILE A 11 3.81 3.18 25.02
C ILE A 11 3.36 1.78 25.45
N LEU A 12 2.35 1.20 24.77
CA LEU A 12 1.89 -0.17 25.05
C LEU A 12 2.95 -1.24 24.75
N TYR A 13 3.69 -1.12 23.65
CA TYR A 13 4.74 -2.08 23.29
C TYR A 13 5.96 -2.02 24.23
N SER A 14 6.26 -0.84 24.79
CA SER A 14 7.37 -0.65 25.74
C SER A 14 7.11 -1.27 27.11
N GLU A 15 5.85 -1.29 27.58
CA GLU A 15 5.52 -1.86 28.89
C GLU A 15 5.59 -3.39 28.88
N ILE A 16 5.21 -4.02 27.75
CA ILE A 16 5.24 -5.48 27.58
C ILE A 16 6.69 -5.99 27.49
N THR A 17 7.57 -5.27 26.78
CA THR A 17 8.99 -5.65 26.64
C THR A 17 9.83 -5.38 27.89
N ARG A 18 9.49 -4.35 28.69
CA ARG A 18 10.21 -4.07 29.95
C ARG A 18 10.03 -5.15 31.01
N SER A 19 8.86 -5.79 31.03
CA SER A 19 8.54 -6.92 31.93
C SER A 19 9.36 -8.18 31.62
N THR A 20 9.67 -8.42 30.34
CA THR A 20 10.39 -9.62 29.89
C THR A 20 11.92 -9.45 29.85
N LEU A 21 12.43 -8.23 29.67
CA LEU A 21 13.87 -7.97 29.58
C LEU A 21 14.60 -7.80 30.93
N LEU A 22 13.88 -7.57 32.04
CA LEU A 22 14.49 -7.36 33.36
C LEU A 22 14.89 -8.66 34.11
N ASN A 23 14.59 -9.84 33.56
CA ASN A 23 14.89 -11.13 34.20
C ASN A 23 16.08 -11.91 33.59
N GLY A 24 16.87 -11.32 32.69
CA GLY A 24 17.80 -12.11 31.85
C GLY A 24 19.19 -11.56 31.57
N LEU A 25 19.69 -10.55 32.28
CA LEU A 25 21.03 -10.00 32.02
C LEU A 25 21.82 -9.74 33.30
N GLU A 26 22.27 -10.82 33.94
CA GLU A 26 23.46 -10.79 34.79
C GLU A 26 24.55 -11.68 34.18
N LYS A 27 25.74 -11.09 34.02
CA LYS A 27 27.07 -11.71 33.87
C LYS A 27 27.47 -12.15 32.45
N ASN A 28 28.24 -11.27 31.77
CA ASN A 28 29.66 -11.46 31.45
C ASN A 28 30.07 -10.57 30.27
N ALA A 29 30.81 -9.49 30.56
CA ALA A 29 31.40 -8.62 29.56
C ALA A 29 32.68 -9.26 29.01
N VAL A 30 32.71 -9.53 27.70
CA VAL A 30 33.92 -9.88 26.95
C VAL A 30 34.07 -8.87 25.81
N TYR A 31 35.09 -8.02 25.92
CA TYR A 31 35.50 -7.10 24.87
C TYR A 31 36.30 -7.88 23.81
N ILE A 32 35.84 -7.89 22.56
CA ILE A 32 36.59 -8.42 21.41
C ILE A 32 36.91 -7.24 20.47
N PRO A 33 38.17 -7.07 20.05
CA PRO A 33 38.65 -5.83 19.45
C PRO A 33 38.22 -5.68 17.99
N ILE A 34 38.07 -4.42 17.61
CA ILE A 34 37.79 -3.89 16.27
C ILE A 34 38.89 -4.37 15.31
N PHE A 35 38.55 -5.30 14.42
CA PHE A 35 39.36 -5.63 13.25
C PHE A 35 38.67 -5.06 12.01
N PHE A 36 39.33 -4.08 11.41
CA PHE A 36 39.07 -3.54 10.09
C PHE A 36 39.01 -4.69 9.08
N LEU A 37 37.82 -5.06 8.62
CA LEU A 37 37.65 -5.67 7.31
C LEU A 37 36.78 -4.75 6.49
N CYS A 38 37.40 -4.08 5.51
CA CYS A 38 36.72 -3.55 4.35
C CYS A 38 36.07 -4.73 3.62
N PHE A 39 34.90 -5.16 4.08
CA PHE A 39 34.02 -6.02 3.31
C PHE A 39 33.30 -5.13 2.29
N ASN A 40 33.61 -5.40 1.03
CA ASN A 40 32.90 -4.99 -0.17
C ASN A 40 31.52 -4.38 0.09
N LEU A 41 31.40 -3.05 -0.08
CA LEU A 41 30.15 -2.43 -0.51
C LEU A 41 29.95 -2.83 -1.99
N ALA A 42 29.66 -4.11 -2.23
CA ALA A 42 28.76 -4.42 -3.31
C ALA A 42 27.45 -3.73 -2.90
N SER A 43 27.05 -2.67 -3.60
CA SER A 43 25.73 -2.11 -3.39
C SER A 43 24.76 -3.27 -3.65
N GLN A 44 24.19 -3.80 -2.59
CA GLN A 44 23.05 -4.69 -2.69
C GLN A 44 22.00 -3.83 -3.38
N GLU A 45 21.78 -4.08 -4.68
CA GLU A 45 20.68 -3.49 -5.42
C GLU A 45 19.44 -3.90 -4.64
N SER A 46 18.88 -2.97 -3.85
CA SER A 46 17.74 -3.29 -2.99
C SER A 46 16.66 -3.85 -3.90
N GLU A 47 16.12 -5.03 -3.61
CA GLU A 47 15.11 -5.78 -4.41
C GLU A 47 13.79 -5.02 -4.68
N GLY A 48 13.73 -3.72 -4.41
CA GLY A 48 12.54 -2.90 -4.46
C GLY A 48 11.68 -3.11 -3.22
N TYR A 49 10.88 -2.10 -2.88
CA TYR A 49 9.81 -2.28 -1.90
C TYR A 49 8.52 -2.55 -2.68
N TRP A 50 8.02 -3.78 -2.59
CA TRP A 50 6.82 -4.22 -3.30
C TRP A 50 5.64 -4.38 -2.35
N GLU A 51 4.47 -3.95 -2.80
CA GLU A 51 3.20 -4.18 -2.10
C GLU A 51 2.14 -4.68 -3.08
N THR A 52 1.19 -5.45 -2.56
CA THR A 52 0.01 -5.90 -3.29
C THR A 52 -1.25 -5.38 -2.59
N TYR A 53 -2.18 -4.82 -3.35
CA TYR A 53 -3.48 -4.41 -2.85
C TYR A 53 -4.60 -4.81 -3.80
N MET A 54 -5.81 -4.94 -3.27
CA MET A 54 -7.03 -5.12 -4.05
C MET A 54 -7.89 -3.86 -3.98
N ALA A 55 -8.55 -3.54 -5.09
CA ALA A 55 -9.53 -2.47 -5.17
C ALA A 55 -10.69 -2.89 -6.08
N SER A 56 -11.81 -2.18 -6.00
CA SER A 56 -12.96 -2.38 -6.88
C SER A 56 -12.86 -1.45 -8.09
N TYR A 57 -13.16 -1.97 -9.28
CA TYR A 57 -13.06 -1.27 -10.57
C TYR A 57 -14.41 -1.33 -11.30
N GLU A 58 -14.40 -1.54 -12.61
CA GLU A 58 -15.61 -1.56 -13.46
C GLU A 58 -16.63 -2.60 -12.96
N ASP A 59 -17.91 -2.21 -12.94
CA ASP A 59 -19.04 -3.01 -12.46
C ASP A 59 -18.87 -3.59 -11.04
N GLY A 60 -17.99 -2.99 -10.23
CA GLY A 60 -17.71 -3.44 -8.86
C GLY A 60 -16.76 -4.64 -8.78
N LYS A 61 -16.25 -5.15 -9.91
CA LYS A 61 -15.34 -6.30 -9.94
C LYS A 61 -14.01 -5.99 -9.24
N PRO A 62 -13.40 -6.96 -8.55
CA PRO A 62 -12.12 -6.76 -7.89
C PRO A 62 -10.96 -6.79 -8.90
N GLY A 63 -9.98 -5.92 -8.68
CA GLY A 63 -8.68 -5.97 -9.33
C GLY A 63 -7.57 -6.07 -8.29
N SER A 64 -6.49 -6.75 -8.65
CA SER A 64 -5.29 -6.90 -7.82
C SER A 64 -4.13 -6.14 -8.46
N THR A 65 -3.47 -5.28 -7.70
CA THR A 65 -2.31 -4.50 -8.14
C THR A 65 -1.11 -4.86 -7.28
N THR A 66 0.00 -5.23 -7.92
CA THR A 66 1.32 -5.32 -7.28
C THR A 66 2.17 -4.18 -7.79
N VAL A 67 2.80 -3.40 -6.93
CA VAL A 67 3.46 -2.15 -7.33
C VAL A 67 4.74 -1.90 -6.52
N ARG A 68 5.74 -1.32 -7.18
CA ARG A 68 6.96 -0.78 -6.54
C ARG A 68 6.62 0.49 -5.76
N MET A 69 6.62 0.42 -4.44
CA MET A 69 6.32 1.55 -3.57
C MET A 69 7.52 2.50 -3.41
N ASP A 70 8.77 2.01 -3.51
CA ASP A 70 9.98 2.81 -3.32
C ASP A 70 10.30 3.79 -4.46
N LEU A 71 9.57 3.70 -5.58
CA LEU A 71 9.81 4.56 -6.74
C LEU A 71 9.08 5.90 -6.65
N ILE A 72 8.08 6.05 -5.78
CA ILE A 72 7.20 7.23 -5.76
C ILE A 72 7.96 8.55 -5.52
N ASP A 73 8.96 8.53 -4.65
CA ASP A 73 9.78 9.71 -4.33
C ASP A 73 10.77 10.07 -5.45
N LYS A 74 10.99 9.15 -6.39
CA LYS A 74 11.91 9.31 -7.53
C LYS A 74 11.17 9.52 -8.85
N ALA A 75 9.87 9.20 -8.90
CA ALA A 75 9.06 9.29 -10.09
C ALA A 75 8.68 10.76 -10.39
N PRO A 76 8.71 11.19 -11.66
CA PRO A 76 9.22 10.47 -12.82
C PRO A 76 10.77 10.47 -12.88
N ILE A 77 11.35 9.36 -13.34
CA ILE A 77 12.79 9.29 -13.63
C ILE A 77 13.00 9.71 -15.10
N ALA A 78 13.66 10.85 -15.32
CA ALA A 78 13.73 11.54 -16.61
C ALA A 78 14.24 10.69 -17.79
N GLU A 79 15.06 9.68 -17.52
CA GLU A 79 15.61 8.79 -18.54
C GLU A 79 14.56 7.83 -19.11
N TYR A 80 13.58 7.44 -18.29
CA TYR A 80 12.54 6.47 -18.64
C TYR A 80 11.28 7.18 -19.13
N LYS A 81 11.17 7.31 -20.46
CA LYS A 81 10.17 8.17 -21.10
C LYS A 81 8.99 7.41 -21.66
N TYR A 82 9.08 6.09 -21.77
CA TYR A 82 8.04 5.25 -22.34
C TYR A 82 7.51 4.29 -21.31
N VAL A 83 6.22 3.98 -21.38
CA VAL A 83 5.61 2.88 -20.65
C VAL A 83 5.26 1.77 -21.65
N LEU A 84 5.67 0.55 -21.33
CA LEU A 84 5.22 -0.69 -21.94
C LEU A 84 4.21 -1.33 -20.99
N VAL A 85 3.03 -1.61 -21.51
CA VAL A 85 1.99 -2.39 -20.84
C VAL A 85 1.75 -3.63 -21.68
N THR A 86 1.99 -4.80 -21.09
CA THR A 86 1.93 -6.05 -21.83
C THR A 86 1.54 -7.21 -20.93
N GLY A 87 0.81 -8.18 -21.47
CA GLY A 87 0.34 -9.30 -20.66
C GLY A 87 -0.53 -10.25 -21.45
N ILE A 88 -1.23 -11.14 -20.74
CA ILE A 88 -2.12 -12.12 -21.37
C ILE A 88 -3.50 -12.12 -20.71
N THR A 89 -4.48 -12.56 -21.48
CA THR A 89 -5.74 -13.04 -20.92
C THR A 89 -5.63 -14.51 -20.52
N TYR A 90 -6.47 -14.92 -19.57
CA TYR A 90 -6.51 -16.29 -19.05
C TYR A 90 -7.94 -16.73 -18.79
N GLU A 91 -8.16 -18.05 -18.81
CA GLU A 91 -9.46 -18.62 -18.51
C GLU A 91 -9.62 -18.82 -16.99
N SER A 92 -10.78 -18.45 -16.48
CA SER A 92 -11.22 -18.73 -15.11
C SER A 92 -12.73 -18.93 -15.12
N ASN A 93 -13.24 -19.76 -14.21
CA ASN A 93 -14.69 -19.92 -14.00
C ASN A 93 -15.22 -18.96 -12.91
N SER A 94 -14.37 -18.03 -12.47
CA SER A 94 -14.72 -17.12 -11.39
C SER A 94 -15.53 -15.94 -11.90
N GLU A 95 -16.66 -15.66 -11.24
CA GLU A 95 -17.46 -14.47 -11.51
C GLU A 95 -16.69 -13.17 -11.25
N ASP A 96 -15.71 -13.21 -10.35
CA ASP A 96 -14.86 -12.07 -9.99
C ASP A 96 -13.71 -11.80 -10.97
N GLY A 97 -13.55 -12.64 -12.00
CA GLY A 97 -12.53 -12.47 -13.04
C GLY A 97 -11.09 -12.78 -12.60
N LEU A 98 -10.85 -13.14 -11.32
CA LEU A 98 -9.53 -13.50 -10.82
C LEU A 98 -9.26 -15.01 -11.00
N PRO A 99 -7.98 -15.44 -11.05
CA PRO A 99 -7.65 -16.86 -11.15
C PRO A 99 -8.00 -17.55 -9.83
N LYS A 100 -8.53 -18.77 -9.90
CA LYS A 100 -8.71 -19.65 -8.73
C LYS A 100 -7.80 -20.87 -8.76
N SER A 101 -7.19 -21.15 -9.92
CA SER A 101 -6.29 -22.28 -10.12
C SER A 101 -4.84 -21.89 -9.86
N ASP A 102 -4.17 -22.64 -8.99
CA ASP A 102 -2.72 -22.54 -8.77
C ASP A 102 -1.92 -22.66 -10.08
N ALA A 103 -2.41 -23.46 -11.04
CA ALA A 103 -1.73 -23.62 -12.33
C ALA A 103 -1.78 -22.31 -13.15
N THR A 104 -2.93 -21.62 -13.15
CA THR A 104 -3.07 -20.33 -13.81
C THR A 104 -2.20 -19.28 -13.13
N PHE A 105 -2.22 -19.21 -11.79
CA PHE A 105 -1.33 -18.30 -11.06
C PHE A 105 0.15 -18.52 -11.39
N LYS A 106 0.62 -19.77 -11.34
CA LYS A 106 2.02 -20.12 -11.66
C LYS A 106 2.39 -19.74 -13.09
N LEU A 107 1.49 -19.95 -14.05
CA LEU A 107 1.70 -19.54 -15.44
C LEU A 107 1.84 -18.02 -15.56
N LEU A 108 0.95 -17.26 -14.93
CA LEU A 108 0.96 -15.81 -14.97
C LEU A 108 2.24 -15.22 -14.35
N HIS A 109 2.69 -15.77 -13.20
CA HIS A 109 3.96 -15.37 -12.60
C HIS A 109 5.15 -15.72 -13.50
N LYS A 110 5.16 -16.94 -14.06
CA LYS A 110 6.21 -17.36 -14.99
C LYS A 110 6.35 -16.41 -16.19
N ILE A 111 5.23 -16.01 -16.79
CA ILE A 111 5.23 -15.06 -17.92
C ILE A 111 5.81 -13.71 -17.49
N GLY A 112 5.41 -13.19 -16.32
CA GLY A 112 5.96 -11.95 -15.76
C GLY A 112 7.48 -12.01 -15.57
N ASP A 113 7.98 -13.07 -14.94
CA ASP A 113 9.42 -13.27 -14.69
C ASP A 113 10.22 -13.39 -16.00
N GLU A 114 9.67 -14.08 -17.00
CA GLU A 114 10.27 -14.20 -18.32
C GLU A 114 10.29 -12.87 -19.08
N LEU A 115 9.23 -12.06 -18.99
CA LEU A 115 9.19 -10.71 -19.57
C LEU A 115 10.20 -9.78 -18.91
N GLU A 116 10.32 -9.81 -17.57
CA GLU A 116 11.33 -9.02 -16.87
C GLU A 116 12.74 -9.42 -17.30
N THR A 117 13.02 -10.73 -17.37
CA THR A 117 14.30 -11.26 -17.84
C THR A 117 14.60 -10.84 -19.28
N LEU A 118 13.60 -10.94 -20.17
CA LEU A 118 13.70 -10.55 -21.56
C LEU A 118 14.05 -9.05 -21.68
N LEU A 119 13.32 -8.19 -20.98
CA LEU A 119 13.45 -6.74 -21.13
C LEU A 119 14.71 -6.18 -20.46
N LYS A 120 15.15 -6.78 -19.34
CA LYS A 120 16.38 -6.41 -18.64
C LYS A 120 17.66 -6.55 -19.49
N GLN A 121 17.64 -7.39 -20.54
CA GLN A 121 18.81 -7.66 -21.38
C GLN A 121 19.05 -6.64 -22.50
N ASP A 122 18.00 -6.03 -23.08
CA ASP A 122 18.16 -5.17 -24.28
C ASP A 122 17.81 -3.70 -24.06
N ALA A 123 17.23 -3.33 -22.92
CA ALA A 123 16.96 -1.94 -22.61
C ALA A 123 17.05 -1.72 -21.11
N GLU A 124 17.47 -0.51 -20.75
CA GLU A 124 17.34 0.03 -19.42
C GLU A 124 15.83 0.16 -19.13
N SER A 125 15.19 -0.95 -18.79
CA SER A 125 13.78 -1.10 -18.46
C SER A 125 13.63 -1.23 -16.95
N LEU A 126 12.55 -0.68 -16.41
CA LEU A 126 12.23 -0.73 -14.99
C LEU A 126 10.84 -1.32 -14.83
N PHE A 127 10.75 -2.51 -14.25
CA PHE A 127 9.48 -3.10 -13.86
C PHE A 127 8.92 -2.34 -12.65
N VAL A 128 7.68 -1.84 -12.78
CA VAL A 128 7.06 -0.99 -11.75
C VAL A 128 5.81 -1.59 -11.14
N GLY A 129 5.21 -2.61 -11.76
CA GLY A 129 4.02 -3.26 -11.22
C GLY A 129 3.28 -4.15 -12.20
N SER A 130 2.32 -4.89 -11.66
CA SER A 130 1.39 -5.74 -12.38
C SER A 130 -0.04 -5.38 -11.99
N PHE A 131 -0.96 -5.40 -12.93
CA PHE A 131 -2.39 -5.26 -12.68
C PHE A 131 -3.14 -6.48 -13.19
N MET A 132 -4.00 -7.04 -12.35
CA MET A 132 -4.82 -8.19 -12.68
C MET A 132 -6.29 -7.82 -12.50
N PHE A 133 -7.05 -7.92 -13.57
CA PHE A 133 -8.47 -7.56 -13.59
C PHE A 133 -9.17 -8.30 -14.72
N ASP A 134 -10.38 -8.78 -14.44
CA ASP A 134 -11.30 -9.39 -15.41
C ASP A 134 -10.64 -10.30 -16.46
N PHE A 135 -10.08 -11.43 -16.00
CA PHE A 135 -9.44 -12.45 -16.84
C PHE A 135 -8.17 -11.98 -17.57
N GLU A 136 -7.59 -10.86 -17.16
CA GLU A 136 -6.35 -10.32 -17.71
C GLU A 136 -5.32 -10.05 -16.61
N ARG A 137 -4.04 -10.25 -16.93
CA ARG A 137 -2.92 -9.77 -16.12
C ARG A 137 -1.95 -9.03 -17.04
N LEU A 138 -1.71 -7.77 -16.72
CA LEU A 138 -0.81 -6.88 -17.41
C LEU A 138 0.37 -6.51 -16.53
N GLU A 139 1.56 -6.52 -17.12
CA GLU A 139 2.82 -6.09 -16.54
C GLU A 139 3.17 -4.70 -17.07
N TYR A 140 3.71 -3.85 -16.20
CA TYR A 140 4.03 -2.45 -16.48
C TYR A 140 5.53 -2.22 -16.33
N PHE A 141 6.15 -1.81 -17.43
CA PHE A 141 7.57 -1.49 -17.50
C PHE A 141 7.75 -0.06 -17.99
N TYR A 142 8.60 0.71 -17.32
CA TYR A 142 9.10 1.95 -17.89
C TYR A 142 10.38 1.68 -18.68
N LEU A 143 10.52 2.30 -19.84
CA LEU A 143 11.62 2.10 -20.78
C LEU A 143 12.29 3.43 -21.10
N LYS A 144 13.61 3.42 -21.26
CA LYS A 144 14.34 4.60 -21.78
C LYS A 144 14.16 4.81 -23.28
N SER A 145 13.93 3.73 -24.04
CA SER A 145 13.65 3.74 -25.47
C SER A 145 12.65 2.65 -25.84
N ASP A 146 11.85 2.88 -26.88
CA ASP A 146 10.87 1.95 -27.44
C ASP A 146 11.39 1.20 -28.70
N VAL A 147 12.58 1.54 -29.18
CA VAL A 147 13.16 0.99 -30.42
C VAL A 147 13.31 -0.53 -30.33
N GLY A 148 12.65 -1.25 -31.24
CA GLY A 148 12.72 -2.72 -31.32
C GLY A 148 11.96 -3.49 -30.23
N ILE A 149 11.48 -2.82 -29.18
CA ILE A 149 10.83 -3.47 -28.03
C ILE A 149 9.52 -4.15 -28.44
N LYS A 150 8.72 -3.50 -29.29
CA LYS A 150 7.46 -4.08 -29.78
C LYS A 150 7.69 -5.42 -30.48
N GLU A 151 8.58 -5.47 -31.47
CA GLU A 151 8.87 -6.69 -32.23
C GLU A 151 9.43 -7.80 -31.33
N LYS A 152 10.27 -7.42 -30.36
CA LYS A 152 10.84 -8.33 -29.38
C LYS A 152 9.77 -8.98 -28.50
N VAL A 153 8.87 -8.19 -27.92
CA VAL A 153 7.78 -8.68 -27.07
C VAL A 153 6.76 -9.48 -27.87
N GLU A 154 6.43 -9.07 -29.10
CA GLU A 154 5.57 -9.87 -29.98
C GLU A 154 6.19 -11.24 -30.31
N THR A 155 7.49 -11.27 -30.60
CA THR A 155 8.21 -12.52 -30.86
C THR A 155 8.19 -13.43 -29.63
N PHE A 156 8.40 -12.85 -28.44
CA PHE A 156 8.32 -13.58 -27.18
C PHE A 156 6.99 -14.31 -27.01
N TYR A 157 5.85 -13.63 -27.19
CA TYR A 157 4.54 -14.29 -27.07
C TYR A 157 4.31 -15.31 -28.19
N LYS A 158 4.59 -14.96 -29.46
CA LYS A 158 4.36 -15.86 -30.60
C LYS A 158 5.18 -17.15 -30.50
N THR A 159 6.38 -17.10 -29.93
CA THR A 159 7.25 -18.27 -29.78
C THR A 159 6.94 -19.09 -28.54
N ASN A 160 6.75 -18.46 -27.38
CA ASN A 160 6.64 -19.17 -26.10
C ASN A 160 5.21 -19.45 -25.68
N TYR A 161 4.24 -18.65 -26.16
CA TYR A 161 2.84 -18.69 -25.77
C TYR A 161 1.88 -18.56 -26.98
N PRO A 162 2.06 -19.36 -28.05
CA PRO A 162 1.33 -19.19 -29.31
C PRO A 162 -0.20 -19.31 -29.18
N ASP A 163 -0.68 -20.06 -28.20
CA ASP A 163 -2.11 -20.30 -27.96
C ASP A 163 -2.76 -19.26 -27.02
N ARG A 164 -2.02 -18.20 -26.64
CA ARG A 164 -2.51 -17.16 -25.73
C ARG A 164 -2.80 -15.87 -26.48
N VAL A 165 -3.89 -15.21 -26.09
CA VAL A 165 -4.17 -13.84 -26.51
C VAL A 165 -3.37 -12.92 -25.59
N TYR A 166 -2.53 -12.09 -26.20
CA TYR A 166 -1.71 -11.12 -25.48
C TYR A 166 -2.13 -9.69 -25.81
N TYR A 167 -1.97 -8.82 -24.82
CA TYR A 167 -2.05 -7.37 -24.96
C TYR A 167 -0.63 -6.81 -25.04
N LEU A 168 -0.42 -5.81 -25.89
CA LEU A 168 0.85 -5.09 -25.98
C LEU A 168 0.57 -3.64 -26.39
N ASN A 169 0.98 -2.70 -25.56
CA ASN A 169 0.96 -1.29 -25.87
C ASN A 169 2.24 -0.61 -25.37
N ILE A 170 2.82 0.25 -26.20
CA ILE A 170 3.95 1.11 -25.83
C ILE A 170 3.56 2.55 -26.13
N LYS A 171 3.75 3.42 -25.14
CA LYS A 171 3.41 4.83 -25.25
C LYS A 171 4.43 5.69 -24.54
N GLU A 172 4.66 6.90 -25.03
CA GLU A 172 5.40 7.91 -24.27
C GLU A 172 4.59 8.35 -23.03
N ASP A 173 5.23 8.34 -21.88
CA ASP A 173 4.69 8.73 -20.57
C ASP A 173 5.78 9.35 -19.70
N GLN A 174 6.26 10.53 -20.08
CA GLN A 174 7.32 11.25 -19.35
C GLN A 174 6.92 11.66 -17.92
N LYS A 175 5.61 11.73 -17.63
CA LYS A 175 5.08 12.10 -16.32
C LYS A 175 4.85 10.90 -15.41
N TRP A 176 5.02 9.69 -15.93
CA TRP A 176 4.75 8.45 -15.24
C TRP A 176 3.31 8.34 -14.72
N GLU A 177 2.32 8.77 -15.50
CA GLU A 177 0.92 8.79 -15.10
C GLU A 177 0.37 7.37 -14.88
N TYR A 178 0.82 6.37 -15.66
CA TYR A 178 0.42 4.98 -15.45
C TYR A 178 0.91 4.44 -14.10
N TYR A 179 2.11 4.79 -13.68
CA TYR A 179 2.58 4.44 -12.34
C TYR A 179 1.92 5.29 -11.25
N THR A 180 1.99 6.62 -11.35
CA THR A 180 1.62 7.52 -10.24
C THR A 180 0.12 7.68 -10.02
N GLN A 181 -0.69 7.58 -11.07
CA GLN A 181 -2.14 7.82 -11.00
C GLN A 181 -2.97 6.54 -11.07
N PHE A 182 -2.44 5.48 -11.68
CA PHE A 182 -3.16 4.22 -11.86
C PHE A 182 -2.66 3.09 -10.95
N LEU A 183 -1.37 2.74 -10.99
CA LEU A 183 -0.82 1.64 -10.17
C LEU A 183 -0.54 2.01 -8.72
N TYR A 184 -0.07 3.23 -8.48
CA TYR A 184 0.29 3.64 -7.12
C TYR A 184 -1.00 3.89 -6.31
N PRO A 185 -1.13 3.30 -5.12
CA PRO A 185 -2.36 3.42 -4.35
C PRO A 185 -2.59 4.87 -3.94
N ASN A 186 -3.78 5.39 -4.20
CA ASN A 186 -4.17 6.70 -3.69
C ASN A 186 -4.29 6.68 -2.15
N GLU A 187 -4.48 7.85 -1.54
CA GLU A 187 -4.55 7.99 -0.07
C GLU A 187 -5.62 7.08 0.56
N ALA A 188 -6.78 6.94 -0.08
CA ALA A 188 -7.85 6.08 0.45
C ALA A 188 -7.44 4.61 0.46
N ILE A 189 -6.81 4.13 -0.63
CA ILE A 189 -6.30 2.76 -0.71
C ILE A 189 -5.17 2.53 0.29
N GLN A 190 -4.26 3.50 0.49
CA GLN A 190 -3.18 3.38 1.48
C GLN A 190 -3.71 3.30 2.92
N ASN A 191 -4.75 4.06 3.24
CA ASN A 191 -5.42 3.97 4.54
C ASN A 191 -6.05 2.58 4.72
N TYR A 192 -6.76 2.09 3.70
CA TYR A 192 -7.33 0.74 3.71
C TYR A 192 -6.26 -0.36 3.88
N MET A 193 -5.14 -0.25 3.16
CA MET A 193 -4.00 -1.18 3.33
C MET A 193 -3.43 -1.14 4.76
N SER A 194 -3.38 0.05 5.38
CA SER A 194 -2.92 0.21 6.76
C SER A 194 -3.88 -0.44 7.77
N ASP A 195 -5.18 -0.26 7.57
CA ASP A 195 -6.23 -0.88 8.38
C ASP A 195 -6.16 -2.42 8.29
N ILE A 196 -5.99 -2.96 7.08
CA ILE A 196 -5.77 -4.40 6.84
C ILE A 196 -4.56 -4.92 7.61
N ARG A 197 -3.43 -4.20 7.57
CA ARG A 197 -2.21 -4.60 8.30
C ARG A 197 -2.45 -4.65 9.80
N LEU A 198 -3.06 -3.62 10.36
CA LEU A 198 -3.40 -3.57 11.78
C LEU A 198 -4.31 -4.75 12.19
N ILE A 199 -5.35 -5.03 11.40
CA ILE A 199 -6.26 -6.15 11.64
C ILE A 199 -5.50 -7.49 11.62
N ASN A 200 -4.59 -7.67 10.66
CA ASN A 200 -3.77 -8.89 10.56
C ASN A 200 -2.77 -9.03 11.71
N GLU A 201 -2.18 -7.94 12.19
CA GLU A 201 -1.32 -7.92 13.38
C GLU A 201 -2.10 -8.33 14.63
N LEU A 202 -3.29 -7.76 14.84
CA LEU A 202 -4.18 -8.11 15.94
C LEU A 202 -4.58 -9.59 15.89
N LYS A 203 -4.98 -10.08 14.72
CA LYS A 203 -5.33 -11.49 14.51
C LYS A 203 -4.14 -12.41 14.80
N THR A 204 -2.95 -12.08 14.32
CA THR A 204 -1.72 -12.85 14.57
C THR A 204 -1.36 -12.86 16.05
N ALA A 205 -1.61 -11.77 16.76
CA ALA A 205 -1.45 -11.68 18.21
C ALA A 205 -2.52 -12.45 19.01
N GLY A 206 -3.49 -13.09 18.35
CA GLY A 206 -4.57 -13.87 18.97
C GLY A 206 -5.72 -13.01 19.49
N ASP A 207 -5.82 -11.76 19.08
CA ASP A 207 -6.90 -10.87 19.50
C ASP A 207 -8.25 -11.30 18.93
N ASN A 208 -9.31 -11.13 19.72
CA ASN A 208 -10.66 -11.40 19.28
C ASN A 208 -11.27 -10.14 18.64
N LEU A 209 -11.18 -10.04 17.32
CA LEU A 209 -11.68 -8.90 16.53
C LEU A 209 -13.19 -8.64 16.69
N THR A 210 -13.97 -9.67 17.07
CA THR A 210 -15.41 -9.56 17.30
C THR A 210 -15.76 -8.93 18.65
N LYS A 211 -14.76 -8.78 19.54
CA LYS A 211 -14.93 -8.13 20.83
C LYS A 211 -15.05 -6.62 20.65
N VAL A 212 -16.21 -6.10 21.04
CA VAL A 212 -16.48 -4.67 21.11
C VAL A 212 -15.51 -4.00 22.09
N ARG A 213 -14.87 -2.93 21.64
CA ARG A 213 -13.94 -2.12 22.42
C ARG A 213 -14.07 -0.64 22.06
N ARG A 214 -13.63 0.22 22.95
CA ARG A 214 -13.56 1.67 22.71
C ARG A 214 -12.53 1.95 21.62
N VAL A 215 -12.94 2.65 20.57
CA VAL A 215 -12.08 3.18 19.50
C VAL A 215 -12.09 4.70 19.62
N ASP A 216 -10.93 5.28 19.93
CA ASP A 216 -10.75 6.71 20.08
C ASP A 216 -10.29 7.36 18.78
N HIS A 217 -10.81 8.55 18.52
CA HIS A 217 -10.45 9.39 17.40
C HIS A 217 -10.10 10.79 17.89
N TRP A 218 -9.14 11.41 17.21
CA TRP A 218 -8.75 12.80 17.44
C TRP A 218 -8.84 13.57 16.13
N MET A 219 -9.39 14.77 16.20
CA MET A 219 -9.42 15.72 15.10
C MET A 219 -8.98 17.08 15.60
N TYR A 220 -8.25 17.81 14.76
CA TYR A 220 -7.68 19.11 15.05
C TYR A 220 -8.15 20.13 14.01
N PHE A 221 -8.54 21.31 14.46
CA PHE A 221 -9.19 22.34 13.64
C PHE A 221 -8.47 23.67 13.76
N ARG A 222 -8.52 24.45 12.68
CA ARG A 222 -7.98 25.82 12.66
C ARG A 222 -8.85 26.79 13.45
N THR A 223 -10.16 26.60 13.39
CA THR A 223 -11.17 27.47 14.00
C THR A 223 -12.00 26.70 15.02
N LYS A 224 -12.57 27.42 15.99
CA LYS A 224 -13.49 26.82 16.98
C LYS A 224 -14.80 26.42 16.31
N GLU A 225 -15.24 27.23 15.35
CA GLU A 225 -16.49 27.07 14.60
C GLU A 225 -16.50 25.76 13.80
N ASP A 226 -15.39 25.39 13.17
CA ASP A 226 -15.27 24.13 12.44
C ASP A 226 -15.28 22.91 13.38
N MET A 227 -14.63 23.02 14.54
CA MET A 227 -14.65 21.98 15.57
C MET A 227 -16.06 21.75 16.11
N GLU A 228 -16.80 22.79 16.49
CA GLU A 228 -18.17 22.65 16.99
C GLU A 228 -19.12 22.11 15.91
N ARG A 229 -18.96 22.54 14.65
CA ARG A 229 -19.72 21.98 13.52
C ARG A 229 -19.43 20.49 13.33
N CYS A 230 -18.17 20.07 13.46
CA CYS A 230 -17.80 18.67 13.38
C CYS A 230 -18.43 17.86 14.53
N LYS A 231 -18.30 18.35 15.77
CA LYS A 231 -18.88 17.75 16.96
C LYS A 231 -20.38 17.48 16.82
N GLU A 232 -21.16 18.43 16.31
CA GLU A 232 -22.59 18.25 16.08
C GLU A 232 -22.93 17.11 15.11
N ASN A 233 -22.06 16.83 14.14
CA ASN A 233 -22.27 15.75 13.18
C ASN A 233 -21.78 14.40 13.71
N ILE A 234 -20.68 14.41 14.48
CA ILE A 234 -20.14 13.20 15.11
C ILE A 234 -21.11 12.62 16.14
N VAL A 235 -21.77 13.46 16.94
CA VAL A 235 -22.80 13.00 17.89
C VAL A 235 -23.98 12.33 17.18
N LYS A 236 -24.34 12.75 15.95
CA LYS A 236 -25.42 12.13 15.16
C LYS A 236 -25.07 10.73 14.63
N LEU A 237 -23.81 10.31 14.76
CA LEU A 237 -23.31 9.00 14.34
C LEU A 237 -23.02 8.07 15.51
N ASP A 238 -23.60 8.38 16.67
CA ASP A 238 -23.47 7.61 17.91
C ASP A 238 -22.03 7.55 18.45
N PHE A 239 -21.21 8.56 18.16
CA PHE A 239 -19.95 8.78 18.86
C PHE A 239 -20.16 9.61 20.12
N GLU A 240 -19.45 9.24 21.18
CA GLU A 240 -19.38 9.98 22.43
C GLU A 240 -18.21 10.96 22.39
N ILE A 241 -18.41 12.17 22.91
CA ILE A 241 -17.36 13.20 22.95
C ILE A 241 -16.59 13.07 24.26
N GLU A 242 -15.30 12.76 24.19
CA GLU A 242 -14.38 12.76 25.33
C GLU A 242 -13.86 14.17 25.61
N PHE A 243 -13.51 14.93 24.58
CA PHE A 243 -12.94 16.26 24.71
C PHE A 243 -13.30 17.17 23.54
N SER A 244 -13.52 18.46 23.82
CA SER A 244 -13.71 19.52 22.82
C SER A 244 -13.14 20.82 23.38
N GLY A 245 -12.10 21.39 22.76
CA GLY A 245 -11.50 22.62 23.26
C GLY A 245 -10.20 23.04 22.59
N SER A 246 -9.53 24.06 23.14
CA SER A 246 -8.30 24.63 22.60
C SER A 246 -7.04 23.90 23.09
N LYS A 247 -6.93 22.60 22.77
CA LYS A 247 -5.76 21.76 23.09
C LYS A 247 -5.21 21.08 21.84
N GLY A 248 -4.94 21.90 20.82
CA GLY A 248 -4.43 21.44 19.53
C GLY A 248 -2.95 21.76 19.30
N VAL A 249 -2.53 21.68 18.04
CA VAL A 249 -1.15 21.98 17.59
C VAL A 249 -1.08 23.40 16.99
N VAL A 250 0.11 23.97 16.80
CA VAL A 250 0.31 25.38 16.39
C VAL A 250 -0.57 25.82 15.20
N LYS A 251 -0.73 24.98 14.17
CA LYS A 251 -1.57 25.29 13.00
C LYS A 251 -3.06 24.94 13.17
N PHE A 252 -3.40 24.15 14.19
CA PHE A 252 -4.74 23.62 14.44
C PHE A 252 -4.99 23.64 15.95
N PRO A 253 -5.25 24.82 16.56
CA PRO A 253 -5.24 25.00 18.01
C PRO A 253 -6.45 24.40 18.72
N TYR A 254 -7.49 24.02 17.98
CA TYR A 254 -8.70 23.39 18.52
C TYR A 254 -8.66 21.89 18.27
N SER A 255 -9.14 21.10 19.22
CA SER A 255 -9.18 19.64 19.12
C SER A 255 -10.49 19.06 19.63
N LEU A 256 -10.92 18.00 18.97
CA LEU A 256 -12.06 17.16 19.31
C LEU A 256 -11.54 15.73 19.50
N GLN A 257 -11.78 15.15 20.68
CA GLN A 257 -11.60 13.73 20.93
C GLN A 257 -12.97 13.11 21.13
N PHE A 258 -13.19 12.00 20.46
CA PHE A 258 -14.46 11.28 20.50
C PHE A 258 -14.20 9.79 20.32
N TYR A 259 -15.12 8.96 20.77
CA TYR A 259 -14.97 7.52 20.71
C TYR A 259 -16.30 6.82 20.44
N LYS A 260 -16.20 5.58 20.00
CA LYS A 260 -17.34 4.66 19.89
C LYS A 260 -16.91 3.25 20.26
N TYR A 261 -17.84 2.49 20.81
CA TYR A 261 -17.63 1.08 21.11
C TYR A 261 -17.96 0.25 19.88
N ASN A 262 -16.93 -0.24 19.21
CA ASN A 262 -17.07 -0.98 17.95
C ASN A 262 -16.24 -2.26 17.97
N LYS A 263 -16.58 -3.15 17.04
CA LYS A 263 -15.71 -4.26 16.66
C LYS A 263 -14.54 -3.73 15.85
N VAL A 264 -13.41 -4.43 15.91
CA VAL A 264 -12.21 -4.11 15.12
C VAL A 264 -12.19 -5.07 13.92
N ASP A 265 -13.28 -5.06 13.17
CA ASP A 265 -13.37 -5.71 11.86
C ASP A 265 -13.40 -4.65 10.76
N ILE A 266 -13.06 -5.08 9.54
CA ILE A 266 -12.81 -4.17 8.44
C ILE A 266 -14.05 -3.37 8.04
N ASP A 267 -15.22 -4.02 8.01
CA ASP A 267 -16.47 -3.40 7.60
C ASP A 267 -16.86 -2.27 8.55
N THR A 268 -16.70 -2.52 9.86
CA THR A 268 -17.02 -1.53 10.90
C THR A 268 -16.02 -0.37 10.85
N MET A 269 -14.72 -0.67 10.75
CA MET A 269 -13.66 0.35 10.71
C MET A 269 -13.75 1.24 9.47
N GLU A 270 -14.01 0.67 8.30
CA GLU A 270 -14.10 1.41 7.04
C GLU A 270 -15.26 2.40 7.07
N SER A 271 -16.43 1.98 7.58
CA SER A 271 -17.63 2.82 7.66
C SER A 271 -17.41 4.10 8.49
N ASP A 272 -16.71 3.98 9.62
CA ASP A 272 -16.40 5.10 10.50
C ASP A 272 -15.25 5.96 9.95
N ASN A 273 -14.18 5.33 9.43
CA ASN A 273 -13.01 6.02 8.89
C ASN A 273 -13.35 6.85 7.63
N VAL A 274 -14.20 6.33 6.73
CA VAL A 274 -14.64 7.07 5.53
C VAL A 274 -15.39 8.33 5.92
N PHE A 275 -16.28 8.27 6.91
CA PHE A 275 -17.02 9.45 7.35
C PHE A 275 -16.11 10.49 7.98
N ILE A 276 -15.27 10.08 8.94
CA ILE A 276 -14.35 10.96 9.66
C ILE A 276 -13.41 11.66 8.68
N THR A 277 -12.83 10.92 7.74
CA THR A 277 -11.93 11.44 6.70
C THR A 277 -12.64 12.44 5.79
N ARG A 278 -13.83 12.10 5.28
CA ARG A 278 -14.62 12.98 4.42
C ARG A 278 -14.96 14.31 5.10
N TYR A 279 -15.32 14.26 6.38
CA TYR A 279 -15.67 15.46 7.14
C TYR A 279 -14.43 16.32 7.43
N CYS A 280 -13.30 15.68 7.74
CA CYS A 280 -12.05 16.39 7.93
C CYS A 280 -11.58 17.12 6.67
N GLN A 281 -11.67 16.47 5.50
CA GLN A 281 -11.35 17.08 4.21
C GLN A 281 -12.23 18.32 3.94
N LYS A 282 -13.53 18.22 4.19
CA LYS A 282 -14.48 19.35 4.01
C LYS A 282 -14.15 20.55 4.89
N LEU A 283 -13.71 20.30 6.13
CA LEU A 283 -13.37 21.34 7.10
C LEU A 283 -11.90 21.75 7.10
N GLN A 284 -11.08 21.19 6.19
CA GLN A 284 -9.63 21.37 6.19
C GLN A 284 -9.01 21.12 7.57
N CYS A 285 -9.51 20.10 8.25
CA CYS A 285 -9.05 19.69 9.58
C CYS A 285 -7.79 18.83 9.46
N LYS A 286 -7.22 18.43 10.60
CA LYS A 286 -6.17 17.41 10.67
C LYS A 286 -6.64 16.27 11.57
N ILE A 287 -6.54 15.03 11.11
CA ILE A 287 -6.73 13.82 11.92
C ILE A 287 -5.38 13.47 12.57
#